data_AF-A0A8X6KKM3-F1
#
_entry.id   AF-A0A8X6KKM3-F1
#
_cell.length_a   1.000
_cell.length_b   1.000
_cell.length_c   1.000
_cell.angle_alpha   90.00
_cell.angle_beta   90.00
_cell.angle_gamma   90.00
#
_symmetry.space_group_name_H-M   'P 1'
#
loop_
_entity.id
_entity.type
_entity.pdbx_description
1 polymer ?
#
loop_
_entity_poly.entity_id
_entity_poly.type
_entity_poly.pdbx_seq_one_letter_code
_entity_poly.pdbx_strand_id
1 'polypeptide(L)'
;MQAFTYQLKEDKEFKVIRRGMPLDMSPQEIMDDLLVLGISPSYCPVMTNRKTHLPMPLFLVSLPSNEDNRNIYNISEVYSVTVTVEVLNKKPGPAQCYRCQGFFHNSRYCSRNPRCFKCGKPHLTRDCKKTLSEDPTCCNCQGKHPANFLGCPNNPLNKPPPIDRKKVQEERLAERKEMLAKLRKNSSPPEKPKSAPPKPTSVAPKPPTTTAPKSP
;
A
#
# COMPACT_ATOMS: atom_id res chain seq x y z
N MET A 1 13.24 -1.97 -24.83
CA MET A 1 12.34 -1.26 -23.88
C MET A 1 12.29 -2.06 -22.58
N GLN A 2 12.65 -1.48 -21.43
CA GLN A 2 12.51 -2.13 -20.13
C GLN A 2 11.19 -1.70 -19.49
N ALA A 3 10.23 -2.62 -19.38
CA ALA A 3 8.90 -2.31 -18.87
C ALA A 3 8.43 -3.37 -17.86
N PHE A 4 7.36 -3.07 -17.17
CA PHE A 4 6.54 -4.08 -16.53
C PHE A 4 5.08 -3.73 -16.75
N THR A 5 4.23 -4.74 -16.85
CA THR A 5 2.78 -4.58 -16.96
C THR A 5 2.11 -5.18 -15.72
N TYR A 6 0.82 -4.87 -15.56
CA TYR A 6 0.01 -5.38 -14.47
C TYR A 6 -0.87 -6.51 -14.96
N GLN A 7 -1.15 -7.47 -14.07
CA GLN A 7 -2.16 -8.48 -14.31
C GLN A 7 -3.53 -7.81 -14.36
N LEU A 8 -4.36 -8.17 -15.34
CA LEU A 8 -5.74 -7.71 -15.41
C LEU A 8 -6.55 -8.28 -14.25
N LYS A 9 -7.63 -7.57 -13.87
CA LYS A 9 -8.49 -8.02 -12.76
C LYS A 9 -9.22 -9.32 -13.11
N GLU A 10 -9.59 -9.49 -14.36
CA GLU A 10 -10.29 -10.66 -14.89
C GLU A 10 -9.43 -11.93 -14.81
N ASP A 11 -8.14 -11.82 -15.15
CA ASP A 11 -7.17 -12.91 -15.06
C ASP A 11 -6.79 -13.28 -13.62
N LYS A 12 -7.30 -12.55 -12.62
CA LYS A 12 -6.87 -12.71 -11.24
C LYS A 12 -7.63 -13.84 -10.57
N GLU A 13 -6.96 -14.97 -10.44
CA GLU A 13 -7.45 -16.07 -9.62
C GLU A 13 -7.40 -15.72 -8.12
N PHE A 14 -8.38 -16.21 -7.38
CA PHE A 14 -8.34 -16.23 -5.93
C PHE A 14 -8.07 -17.66 -5.45
N LYS A 15 -7.51 -17.76 -4.24
CA LYS A 15 -7.05 -19.03 -3.68
C LYS A 15 -7.65 -19.25 -2.32
N VAL A 16 -8.15 -20.46 -2.11
CA VAL A 16 -8.71 -20.90 -0.84
C VAL A 16 -8.05 -22.21 -0.40
N ILE A 17 -8.11 -22.48 0.89
CA ILE A 17 -7.63 -23.71 1.49
C ILE A 17 -8.87 -24.51 1.89
N ARG A 18 -9.00 -25.72 1.37
CA ARG A 18 -10.02 -26.69 1.77
C ARG A 18 -9.43 -27.64 2.80
N ARG A 19 -10.05 -27.72 3.98
CA ARG A 19 -9.66 -28.58 5.10
C ARG A 19 -10.76 -29.61 5.40
N GLY A 20 -10.38 -30.70 6.07
CA GLY A 20 -11.33 -31.74 6.49
C GLY A 20 -11.47 -32.89 5.50
N MET A 21 -10.74 -32.87 4.39
CA MET A 21 -10.69 -33.99 3.45
C MET A 21 -9.55 -34.95 3.80
N PRO A 22 -9.75 -36.26 3.60
CA PRO A 22 -8.70 -37.24 3.86
C PRO A 22 -7.59 -37.15 2.79
N LEU A 23 -6.40 -37.65 3.12
CA LEU A 23 -5.19 -37.49 2.30
C LEU A 23 -5.11 -38.47 1.12
N ASP A 24 -5.85 -39.58 1.22
CA ASP A 24 -5.98 -40.61 0.18
C ASP A 24 -6.79 -40.13 -1.03
N MET A 25 -7.64 -39.13 -0.85
CA MET A 25 -8.45 -38.56 -1.93
C MET A 25 -7.58 -37.84 -2.96
N SER A 26 -7.86 -38.11 -4.23
CA SER A 26 -7.13 -37.51 -5.32
C SER A 26 -7.52 -36.04 -5.53
N PRO A 27 -6.58 -35.17 -5.94
CA PRO A 27 -6.87 -33.81 -6.38
C PRO A 27 -7.96 -33.70 -7.45
N GLN A 28 -8.10 -34.73 -8.29
CA GLN A 28 -9.03 -34.76 -9.42
C GLN A 28 -10.46 -34.97 -8.94
N GLU A 29 -10.69 -35.94 -8.05
CA GLU A 29 -12.00 -36.16 -7.42
C GLU A 29 -12.50 -34.88 -6.75
N ILE A 30 -11.62 -34.19 -6.01
CA ILE A 30 -11.97 -32.91 -5.36
C ILE A 30 -12.36 -31.83 -6.38
N MET A 31 -11.73 -31.81 -7.55
CA MET A 31 -12.10 -30.85 -8.61
C MET A 31 -13.45 -31.21 -9.23
N ASP A 32 -13.71 -32.49 -9.48
CA ASP A 32 -14.96 -32.97 -10.04
C ASP A 32 -16.15 -32.71 -9.08
N ASP A 33 -15.95 -32.88 -7.77
CA ASP A 33 -16.95 -32.52 -6.76
C ASP A 33 -17.35 -31.06 -6.84
N LEU A 34 -16.33 -30.19 -6.91
CA LEU A 34 -16.53 -28.75 -6.98
C LEU A 34 -17.26 -28.39 -8.28
N LEU A 35 -16.97 -29.11 -9.37
CA LEU A 35 -17.65 -28.94 -10.65
C LEU A 35 -19.14 -29.28 -10.57
N VAL A 36 -19.50 -30.37 -9.88
CA VAL A 36 -20.91 -30.75 -9.62
C VAL A 36 -21.64 -29.68 -8.80
N LEU A 37 -20.92 -28.99 -7.90
CA LEU A 37 -21.46 -27.87 -7.10
C LEU A 37 -21.51 -26.53 -7.88
N GLY A 38 -21.19 -26.54 -9.18
CA GLY A 38 -21.19 -25.34 -10.02
C GLY A 38 -19.94 -24.45 -9.86
N ILE A 39 -18.88 -24.96 -9.23
CA ILE A 39 -17.61 -24.25 -9.04
C ILE A 39 -16.59 -24.82 -10.02
N SER A 40 -15.89 -23.95 -10.73
CA SER A 40 -14.93 -24.34 -11.76
C SER A 40 -13.49 -24.06 -11.30
N PRO A 41 -12.83 -25.02 -10.61
CA PRO A 41 -11.45 -24.84 -10.19
C PRO A 41 -10.45 -24.96 -11.33
N SER A 42 -9.42 -24.10 -11.32
CA SER A 42 -8.32 -24.15 -12.28
C SER A 42 -7.17 -25.03 -11.81
N TYR A 43 -6.94 -25.13 -10.50
CA TYR A 43 -5.81 -25.88 -9.94
C TYR A 43 -6.05 -26.28 -8.47
N CYS A 44 -5.80 -27.54 -8.11
CA CYS A 44 -6.09 -28.09 -6.79
C CYS A 44 -4.98 -28.98 -6.18
N PRO A 45 -3.75 -28.50 -5.89
CA PRO A 45 -2.72 -29.37 -5.31
C PRO A 45 -2.94 -29.64 -3.81
N VAL A 46 -2.51 -30.81 -3.36
CA VAL A 46 -2.28 -31.12 -1.94
C VAL A 46 -1.14 -30.24 -1.41
N MET A 47 -1.34 -29.62 -0.26
CA MET A 47 -0.31 -28.82 0.39
C MET A 47 0.69 -29.70 1.12
N THR A 48 1.98 -29.33 1.07
CA THR A 48 3.04 -30.02 1.80
C THR A 48 3.53 -29.19 2.97
N ASN A 49 3.95 -29.87 4.04
CA ASN A 49 4.60 -29.24 5.17
C ASN A 49 5.97 -28.71 4.73
N ARG A 50 6.21 -27.42 4.97
CA ARG A 50 7.46 -26.76 4.54
C ARG A 50 8.73 -27.36 5.17
N LYS A 51 8.65 -27.93 6.38
CA LYS A 51 9.81 -28.48 7.11
C LYS A 51 10.06 -29.94 6.75
N THR A 52 9.01 -30.76 6.75
CA THR A 52 9.14 -32.20 6.54
C THR A 52 8.95 -32.62 5.09
N HIS A 53 8.47 -31.73 4.22
CA HIS A 53 8.09 -32.01 2.83
C HIS A 53 7.00 -33.07 2.67
N LEU A 54 6.36 -33.50 3.77
CA LEU A 54 5.28 -34.47 3.75
C LEU A 54 3.95 -33.80 3.39
N PRO A 55 3.05 -34.50 2.69
CA PRO A 55 1.73 -33.99 2.38
C PRO A 55 0.87 -33.82 3.64
N MET A 56 -0.01 -32.83 3.62
CA MET A 56 -0.94 -32.52 4.71
C MET A 56 -2.38 -32.63 4.18
N PRO A 57 -3.38 -32.90 5.03
CA PRO A 57 -4.80 -32.94 4.66
C PRO A 57 -5.37 -31.52 4.44
N LEU A 58 -4.68 -30.74 3.61
CA LEU A 58 -5.00 -29.37 3.24
C LEU A 58 -4.86 -29.28 1.72
N PHE A 59 -5.93 -28.86 1.05
CA PHE A 59 -5.96 -28.75 -0.40
C PHE A 59 -6.02 -27.28 -0.78
N LEU A 60 -5.10 -26.85 -1.66
CA LEU A 60 -5.10 -25.48 -2.16
C LEU A 60 -5.95 -25.42 -3.41
N VAL A 61 -7.09 -24.73 -3.38
CA VAL A 61 -7.96 -24.55 -4.54
C VAL A 61 -7.72 -23.16 -5.14
N SER A 62 -7.34 -23.11 -6.41
CA SER A 62 -7.24 -21.87 -7.20
C SER A 62 -8.47 -21.78 -8.11
N LEU A 63 -9.15 -20.63 -8.05
CA LEU A 63 -10.41 -20.37 -8.75
C LEU A 63 -10.30 -19.07 -9.58
N PRO A 64 -10.82 -19.04 -10.81
CA PRO A 64 -10.99 -17.78 -11.54
C PRO A 64 -12.02 -16.90 -10.82
N SER A 65 -11.91 -15.57 -11.01
CA SER A 65 -12.76 -14.58 -10.34
C SER A 65 -14.18 -14.50 -10.94
N ASN A 66 -14.92 -15.60 -10.88
CA ASN A 66 -16.32 -15.71 -11.26
C ASN A 66 -17.23 -15.52 -10.04
N GLU A 67 -18.49 -15.13 -10.26
CA GLU A 67 -19.47 -14.99 -9.17
C GLU A 67 -19.83 -16.35 -8.57
N ASP A 68 -20.04 -17.36 -9.39
CA ASP A 68 -20.37 -18.74 -8.96
C ASP A 68 -19.28 -19.32 -8.06
N ASN A 69 -18.01 -19.05 -8.39
CA ASN A 69 -16.87 -19.51 -7.61
C ASN A 69 -16.83 -18.91 -6.20
N ARG A 70 -17.50 -17.77 -5.93
CA ARG A 70 -17.58 -17.21 -4.58
C ARG A 70 -18.45 -18.06 -3.66
N ASN A 71 -19.32 -18.90 -4.20
CA ASN A 71 -20.14 -19.81 -3.40
C ASN A 71 -19.33 -20.92 -2.73
N ILE A 72 -18.03 -21.07 -3.06
CA ILE A 72 -17.15 -22.02 -2.39
C ILE A 72 -17.09 -21.81 -0.87
N TYR A 73 -17.28 -20.58 -0.38
CA TYR A 73 -17.30 -20.29 1.06
C TYR A 73 -18.52 -20.83 1.79
N ASN A 74 -19.59 -21.18 1.05
CA ASN A 74 -20.83 -21.71 1.61
C ASN A 74 -20.81 -23.25 1.70
N ILE A 75 -19.77 -23.92 1.19
CA ILE A 75 -19.65 -25.38 1.28
C ILE A 75 -19.22 -25.78 2.68
N SER A 76 -20.09 -26.51 3.36
CA SER A 76 -19.84 -27.06 4.70
C SER A 76 -19.68 -28.59 4.73
N GLU A 77 -20.18 -29.29 3.72
CA GLU A 77 -20.23 -30.75 3.71
C GLU A 77 -20.03 -31.30 2.30
N VAL A 78 -19.16 -32.29 2.17
CA VAL A 78 -18.94 -33.05 0.93
C VAL A 78 -18.69 -34.51 1.30
N TYR A 79 -19.32 -35.46 0.61
CA TYR A 79 -19.22 -36.90 0.92
C TYR A 79 -19.54 -37.26 2.38
N SER A 80 -20.50 -36.55 3.00
CA SER A 80 -20.87 -36.73 4.41
C SER A 80 -19.73 -36.42 5.40
N VAL A 81 -18.70 -35.71 4.94
CA VAL A 81 -17.59 -35.21 5.75
C VAL A 81 -17.72 -33.70 5.86
N THR A 82 -17.49 -33.19 7.08
CA THR A 82 -17.49 -31.75 7.33
C THR A 82 -16.22 -31.11 6.77
N VAL A 83 -16.41 -30.11 5.93
CA VAL A 83 -15.33 -29.41 5.24
C VAL A 83 -15.32 -27.96 5.69
N THR A 84 -14.12 -27.42 5.88
CA THR A 84 -13.94 -25.98 6.14
C THR A 84 -13.15 -25.34 5.02
N VAL A 85 -13.68 -24.25 4.49
CA VAL A 85 -13.04 -23.45 3.44
C VAL A 85 -12.50 -22.17 4.06
N GLU A 86 -11.19 -21.99 3.98
CA GLU A 86 -10.49 -20.83 4.51
C GLU A 86 -9.87 -20.00 3.39
N VAL A 87 -9.75 -18.69 3.60
CA VAL A 87 -9.01 -17.83 2.67
C VAL A 87 -7.51 -18.08 2.81
N LEU A 88 -6.79 -18.19 1.69
CA LEU A 88 -5.33 -18.27 1.75
C LEU A 88 -4.74 -16.95 2.27
N ASN A 89 -4.14 -17.00 3.46
CA ASN A 89 -3.47 -15.86 4.07
C ASN A 89 -2.28 -15.40 3.20
N LYS A 90 -2.38 -14.17 2.70
CA LYS A 90 -1.31 -13.53 1.95
C LYS A 90 -0.27 -13.00 2.92
N LYS A 91 1.01 -13.09 2.54
CA LYS A 91 2.06 -12.42 3.29
C LYS A 91 1.79 -10.92 3.30
N PRO A 92 1.94 -10.25 4.45
CA PRO A 92 1.80 -8.80 4.53
C PRO A 92 2.90 -8.16 3.69
N GLY A 93 2.53 -7.13 2.92
CA GLY A 93 3.47 -6.32 2.16
C GLY A 93 3.21 -6.24 0.67
N PRO A 94 3.90 -5.29 0.01
CA PRO A 94 3.84 -5.14 -1.43
C PRO A 94 4.49 -6.35 -2.11
N ALA A 95 3.94 -6.76 -3.25
CA ALA A 95 4.58 -7.78 -4.07
C ALA A 95 6.00 -7.33 -4.47
N GLN A 96 7.00 -8.17 -4.26
CA GLN A 96 8.36 -7.95 -4.74
C GLN A 96 8.64 -8.83 -5.95
N CYS A 97 9.09 -8.21 -7.03
CA CYS A 97 9.39 -8.88 -8.28
C CYS A 97 10.69 -9.69 -8.15
N TYR A 98 10.62 -11.02 -8.21
CA TYR A 98 11.79 -11.91 -8.21
C TYR A 98 12.76 -11.70 -9.37
N ARG A 99 12.34 -11.03 -10.46
CA ARG A 99 13.22 -10.72 -11.59
C ARG A 99 14.06 -9.47 -11.29
N CYS A 100 13.44 -8.31 -11.10
CA CYS A 100 14.18 -7.04 -10.95
C CYS A 100 14.33 -6.54 -9.50
N GLN A 101 13.72 -7.24 -8.53
CA GLN A 101 13.66 -6.91 -7.09
C GLN A 101 12.90 -5.63 -6.71
N GLY A 102 12.25 -4.98 -7.68
CA GLY A 102 11.34 -3.86 -7.44
C GLY A 102 10.02 -4.28 -6.81
N PHE A 103 9.27 -3.31 -6.30
CA PHE A 103 7.99 -3.54 -5.61
C PHE A 103 6.77 -3.30 -6.52
N PHE A 104 5.60 -3.73 -6.05
CA PHE A 104 4.26 -3.52 -6.63
C PHE A 104 3.96 -4.20 -7.97
N HIS A 105 4.77 -5.17 -8.40
CA HIS A 105 4.50 -5.93 -9.63
C HIS A 105 5.04 -7.36 -9.54
N ASN A 106 4.50 -8.24 -10.39
CA ASN A 106 4.91 -9.65 -10.49
C ASN A 106 6.01 -9.83 -11.54
N SER A 107 6.94 -10.75 -11.29
CA SER A 107 7.97 -11.18 -12.26
C SER A 107 7.44 -11.65 -13.59
N ARG A 108 6.25 -12.28 -13.63
CA ARG A 108 5.63 -12.81 -14.86
C ARG A 108 5.45 -11.72 -15.92
N TYR A 109 5.13 -10.51 -15.50
CA TYR A 109 4.84 -9.37 -16.36
C TYR A 109 5.98 -8.34 -16.37
N CYS A 110 7.19 -8.76 -16.01
CA CYS A 110 8.36 -7.88 -15.90
C CYS A 110 9.39 -8.22 -16.97
N SER A 111 9.73 -7.25 -17.84
CA SER A 111 10.79 -7.36 -18.84
C SER A 111 12.09 -6.64 -18.45
N ARG A 112 12.15 -6.04 -17.26
CA ARG A 112 13.35 -5.37 -16.73
C ARG A 112 14.54 -6.33 -16.57
N ASN A 113 15.74 -5.76 -16.52
CA ASN A 113 16.95 -6.56 -16.31
C ASN A 113 16.91 -7.29 -14.97
N PRO A 114 17.35 -8.56 -14.92
CA PRO A 114 17.34 -9.34 -13.70
C PRO A 114 18.33 -8.79 -12.68
N ARG A 115 17.96 -8.80 -11.41
CA ARG A 115 18.84 -8.47 -10.28
C ARG A 115 18.75 -9.56 -9.23
N CYS A 116 19.89 -9.96 -8.70
CA CYS A 116 19.96 -10.98 -7.68
C CYS A 116 19.55 -10.42 -6.31
N PHE A 117 18.63 -11.08 -5.61
CA PHE A 117 18.22 -10.62 -4.27
C PHE A 117 19.32 -10.82 -3.21
N LYS A 118 20.27 -11.74 -3.44
CA LYS A 118 21.37 -12.04 -2.52
C LYS A 118 22.51 -11.02 -2.62
N CYS A 119 22.81 -10.52 -3.81
CA CYS A 119 24.01 -9.70 -4.05
C CYS A 119 23.81 -8.43 -4.87
N GLY A 120 22.62 -8.19 -5.42
CA GLY A 120 22.29 -7.00 -6.20
C GLY A 120 22.93 -6.88 -7.59
N LYS A 121 23.71 -7.88 -8.02
CA LYS A 121 24.34 -7.95 -9.34
C LYS A 121 23.33 -8.31 -10.46
N PRO A 122 23.63 -7.99 -11.74
CA PRO A 122 22.73 -8.19 -12.87
C PRO A 122 22.69 -9.66 -13.34
N HIS A 123 22.09 -10.55 -12.55
CA HIS A 123 21.80 -11.94 -12.89
C HIS A 123 20.58 -12.44 -12.12
N LEU A 124 20.01 -13.57 -12.53
CA LEU A 124 18.94 -14.22 -11.77
C LEU A 124 19.51 -14.92 -10.54
N THR A 125 18.77 -14.94 -9.44
CA THR A 125 19.29 -15.51 -8.18
C THR A 125 19.69 -16.98 -8.26
N ARG A 126 19.09 -17.75 -9.18
CA ARG A 126 19.47 -19.14 -9.45
C ARG A 126 20.91 -19.28 -10.01
N ASP A 127 21.39 -18.26 -10.69
CA ASP A 127 22.73 -18.22 -11.31
C ASP A 127 23.76 -17.55 -10.38
N CYS A 128 23.35 -17.22 -9.15
CA CYS A 128 24.21 -16.54 -8.19
C CYS A 128 25.22 -17.51 -7.57
N LYS A 129 26.51 -17.21 -7.77
CA LYS A 129 27.62 -17.97 -7.18
C LYS A 129 27.90 -17.66 -5.70
N LYS A 130 27.22 -16.67 -5.10
CA LYS A 130 27.40 -16.35 -3.68
C LYS A 130 26.97 -17.52 -2.81
N THR A 131 27.85 -17.93 -1.90
CA THR A 131 27.55 -18.92 -0.86
C THR A 131 26.79 -18.29 0.30
N LEU A 132 26.25 -19.12 1.21
CA LEU A 132 25.54 -18.65 2.41
C LEU A 132 26.48 -17.96 3.42
N SER A 133 27.80 -18.18 3.29
CA SER A 133 28.83 -17.58 4.16
C SER A 133 29.19 -16.15 3.78
N GLU A 134 28.83 -15.70 2.57
CA GLU A 134 29.17 -14.36 2.10
C GLU A 134 28.11 -13.34 2.53
N ASP A 135 28.56 -12.15 2.94
CA ASP A 135 27.68 -11.04 3.27
C ASP A 135 26.74 -10.71 2.08
N PRO A 136 25.42 -10.76 2.27
CA PRO A 136 24.47 -10.38 1.25
C PRO A 136 24.49 -8.86 1.02
N THR A 137 24.11 -8.44 -0.17
CA THR A 137 24.04 -7.02 -0.54
C THR A 137 22.68 -6.72 -1.15
N CYS A 138 21.95 -5.80 -0.52
CA CYS A 138 20.61 -5.43 -0.93
C CYS A 138 20.65 -4.63 -2.23
N CYS A 139 19.91 -5.06 -3.25
CA CYS A 139 19.84 -4.33 -4.52
C CYS A 139 19.12 -2.97 -4.40
N ASN A 140 18.28 -2.81 -3.38
CA ASN A 140 17.38 -1.66 -3.20
C ASN A 140 18.00 -0.56 -2.32
N CYS A 141 18.75 -0.91 -1.28
CA CYS A 141 19.39 0.05 -0.36
C CYS A 141 20.91 -0.12 -0.21
N GLN A 142 21.50 -1.13 -0.86
CA GLN A 142 22.94 -1.44 -0.79
C GLN A 142 23.45 -1.88 0.60
N GLY A 143 22.55 -2.10 1.57
CA GLY A 143 22.90 -2.61 2.90
C GLY A 143 23.29 -4.09 2.94
N LYS A 144 23.88 -4.51 4.06
CA LYS A 144 24.34 -5.89 4.35
C LYS A 144 23.19 -6.86 4.70
N HIS A 145 22.20 -6.95 3.82
CA HIS A 145 21.07 -7.87 3.96
C HIS A 145 20.54 -8.25 2.57
N PRO A 146 19.84 -9.38 2.42
CA PRO A 146 19.21 -9.73 1.15
C PRO A 146 18.03 -8.79 0.85
N ALA A 147 17.73 -8.56 -0.43
CA ALA A 147 16.70 -7.59 -0.85
C ALA A 147 15.27 -7.90 -0.37
N ASN A 148 15.01 -9.13 0.08
CA ASN A 148 13.73 -9.58 0.65
C ASN A 148 13.62 -9.37 2.17
N PHE A 149 14.64 -8.77 2.79
CA PHE A 149 14.63 -8.49 4.23
C PHE A 149 13.55 -7.46 4.57
N LEU A 150 12.62 -7.83 5.47
CA LEU A 150 11.49 -6.99 5.82
C LEU A 150 11.91 -5.67 6.49
N GLY A 151 13.01 -5.66 7.25
CA GLY A 151 13.55 -4.47 7.91
C GLY A 151 14.37 -3.53 6.99
N CYS A 152 14.36 -3.74 5.68
CA CYS A 152 15.07 -2.85 4.75
C CYS A 152 14.47 -1.44 4.79
N PRO A 153 15.28 -0.36 4.88
CA PRO A 153 14.76 1.02 4.90
C PRO A 153 14.04 1.41 3.59
N ASN A 154 14.39 0.76 2.47
CA ASN A 154 13.73 0.96 1.18
C ASN A 154 12.54 0.02 0.95
N ASN A 155 12.16 -0.81 1.94
CA ASN A 155 10.91 -1.56 1.89
C ASN A 155 9.73 -0.58 2.03
N PRO A 156 8.75 -0.57 1.10
CA PRO A 156 7.61 0.34 1.18
C PRO A 156 6.79 0.20 2.47
N LEU A 157 6.83 -0.96 3.14
CA LEU A 157 6.17 -1.15 4.44
C LEU A 157 6.77 -0.30 5.57
N ASN A 158 8.05 0.05 5.48
CA ASN A 158 8.76 0.79 6.51
C ASN A 158 8.75 2.30 6.25
N LYS A 159 8.18 2.72 5.11
CA LYS A 159 8.05 4.13 4.78
C LYS A 159 6.81 4.68 5.48
N PRO A 160 6.87 5.89 6.06
CA PRO A 160 5.68 6.53 6.57
C PRO A 160 4.65 6.64 5.44
N PRO A 161 3.34 6.53 5.75
CA PRO A 161 2.30 6.70 4.76
C PRO A 161 2.48 8.05 4.04
N PRO A 162 2.15 8.15 2.74
CA PRO A 162 2.19 9.42 2.03
C PRO A 162 1.38 10.46 2.80
N ILE A 163 2.01 11.58 3.15
CA ILE A 163 1.33 12.68 3.83
C ILE A 163 0.31 13.24 2.84
N ASP A 164 -0.98 13.14 3.18
CA ASP A 164 -2.04 13.81 2.42
C ASP A 164 -1.91 15.32 2.64
N ARG A 165 -1.26 15.98 1.67
CA ARG A 165 -0.99 17.42 1.74
C ARG A 165 -2.27 18.25 1.87
N LYS A 166 -3.42 17.77 1.38
CA LYS A 166 -4.70 18.47 1.52
C LYS A 166 -5.19 18.43 2.96
N LYS A 167 -5.19 17.25 3.57
CA LYS A 167 -5.54 17.10 4.99
C LYS A 167 -4.63 17.93 5.90
N VAL A 168 -3.31 17.91 5.66
CA VAL A 168 -2.37 18.73 6.44
C VAL A 168 -2.61 20.23 6.27
N GLN A 169 -3.02 20.68 5.08
CA GLN A 169 -3.39 22.08 4.87
C GLN A 169 -4.69 22.45 5.58
N GLU A 170 -5.70 21.59 5.53
CA GLU A 170 -7.00 21.79 6.22
C GLU A 170 -6.82 21.83 7.74
N GLU A 171 -6.03 20.92 8.31
CA GLU A 171 -5.68 20.89 9.73
C GLU A 171 -4.95 22.18 10.14
N ARG A 172 -3.92 22.60 9.40
CA ARG A 172 -3.22 23.87 9.67
C ARG A 172 -4.13 25.10 9.57
N LEU A 173 -5.08 25.10 8.64
CA LEU A 173 -6.07 26.18 8.52
C LEU A 173 -7.03 26.19 9.71
N ALA A 174 -7.46 25.02 10.18
CA ALA A 174 -8.30 24.90 11.37
C ALA A 174 -7.57 25.38 12.63
N GLU A 175 -6.33 24.96 12.84
CA GLU A 175 -5.48 25.42 13.96
C GLU A 175 -5.28 26.93 13.94
N ARG A 176 -5.02 27.52 12.76
CA ARG A 176 -4.87 28.98 12.61
C ARG A 176 -6.16 29.73 12.93
N LYS A 177 -7.32 29.23 12.48
CA LYS A 177 -8.63 29.82 12.81
C LYS A 177 -8.90 29.75 14.31
N GLU A 178 -8.58 28.64 14.96
CA GLU A 178 -8.76 28.48 16.40
C GLU A 178 -7.84 29.42 17.20
N MET A 179 -6.58 29.54 16.79
CA MET A 179 -5.62 30.47 17.40
C MET A 179 -6.11 31.93 17.30
N LEU A 180 -6.61 32.35 16.13
CA LEU A 180 -7.18 33.68 15.93
C LEU A 180 -8.45 33.91 16.77
N ALA A 181 -9.28 32.88 16.93
CA ALA A 181 -10.47 32.95 17.78
C ALA A 181 -10.10 33.10 19.27
N LYS A 182 -9.04 32.43 19.74
CA LYS A 182 -8.52 32.58 21.11
C LYS A 182 -7.94 33.98 21.36
N LEU A 183 -7.20 34.54 20.40
CA LEU A 183 -6.69 35.93 20.46
C LEU A 183 -7.82 36.97 20.52
N ARG A 184 -8.93 36.73 19.81
CA ARG A 184 -10.13 37.58 19.87
C ARG A 184 -10.88 37.50 21.21
N LYS A 185 -10.83 36.36 21.91
CA LYS A 185 -11.44 36.21 23.24
C LYS A 185 -10.60 36.83 24.36
N ASN A 186 -9.29 36.95 24.16
CA ASN A 186 -8.37 37.51 25.15
C ASN A 186 -8.09 39.01 24.95
N SER A 187 -8.68 39.66 23.95
CA SER A 187 -8.62 41.12 23.78
C SER A 187 -9.83 41.77 24.44
N SER A 188 -9.62 42.47 25.55
CA SER A 188 -10.62 43.41 26.10
C SER A 188 -10.94 44.50 25.07
N PRO A 189 -12.18 45.04 25.03
CA PRO A 189 -12.52 46.12 24.10
C PRO A 189 -11.57 47.30 24.29
N PRO A 190 -11.15 48.01 23.22
CA PRO A 190 -10.42 49.25 23.40
C PRO A 190 -11.30 50.24 24.18
N GLU A 191 -10.79 50.74 25.32
CA GLU A 191 -11.45 51.83 26.04
C GLU A 191 -11.65 53.00 25.07
N LYS A 192 -12.89 53.50 25.00
CA LYS A 192 -13.23 54.68 24.19
C LYS A 192 -12.29 55.83 24.55
N PRO A 193 -11.73 56.57 23.57
CA PRO A 193 -10.97 57.78 23.90
C PRO A 193 -11.90 58.76 24.62
N LYS A 194 -11.52 59.14 25.85
CA LYS A 194 -12.22 60.15 26.64
C LYS A 194 -12.26 61.47 25.85
N SER A 195 -13.44 62.09 25.85
CA SER A 195 -13.81 63.34 25.18
C SER A 195 -12.72 64.42 25.25
N ALA A 196 -12.39 64.99 24.09
CA ALA A 196 -11.55 66.17 24.00
C ALA A 196 -12.19 67.38 24.71
N PRO A 197 -11.41 68.23 25.40
CA PRO A 197 -11.89 69.47 26.01
C PRO A 197 -12.26 70.53 24.95
N PRO A 198 -13.14 71.50 25.28
CA PRO A 198 -13.77 72.38 24.30
C PRO A 198 -12.80 73.42 23.70
N LYS A 199 -13.03 73.74 22.42
CA LYS A 199 -12.31 74.75 21.63
C LYS A 199 -12.43 76.16 22.23
N PRO A 200 -11.36 76.98 22.18
CA PRO A 200 -11.50 78.42 21.99
C PRO A 200 -11.62 78.77 20.48
N THR A 201 -12.52 79.69 20.22
CA THR A 201 -12.95 80.22 18.92
C THR A 201 -11.97 81.22 18.28
N SER A 202 -12.14 81.37 16.96
CA SER A 202 -11.86 82.56 16.15
C SER A 202 -10.39 82.74 15.67
N VAL A 203 -10.05 83.17 14.45
CA VAL A 203 -10.74 83.73 13.26
C VAL A 203 -9.94 83.28 12.02
N ALA A 204 -10.60 83.13 10.85
CA ALA A 204 -9.96 82.84 9.56
C ALA A 204 -9.04 83.98 9.07
N PRO A 205 -8.02 83.68 8.23
CA PRO A 205 -8.00 84.37 6.94
C PRO A 205 -7.86 83.44 5.71
N LYS A 206 -8.30 84.01 4.58
CA LYS A 206 -8.50 83.45 3.24
C LYS A 206 -7.20 83.05 2.48
N PRO A 207 -7.33 82.25 1.39
CA PRO A 207 -6.22 81.70 0.60
C PRO A 207 -5.83 82.67 -0.55
N PRO A 208 -5.11 82.27 -1.62
CA PRO A 208 -3.93 81.40 -1.80
C PRO A 208 -2.79 82.16 -2.53
N THR A 209 -1.57 81.62 -2.67
CA THR A 209 -0.79 81.93 -3.89
C THR A 209 0.18 80.84 -4.30
N THR A 210 -0.01 80.41 -5.54
CA THR A 210 0.82 79.58 -6.41
C THR A 210 2.21 80.18 -6.63
N THR A 211 3.26 79.35 -6.71
CA THR A 211 4.27 79.41 -7.79
C THR A 211 5.17 78.18 -7.78
N ALA A 212 5.22 77.48 -8.90
CA ALA A 212 6.21 76.46 -9.24
C ALA A 212 7.52 77.12 -9.70
N PRO A 213 8.69 76.50 -9.48
CA PRO A 213 9.92 76.92 -10.13
C PRO A 213 10.10 76.22 -11.49
N LYS A 214 10.42 77.01 -12.51
CA LYS A 214 10.99 76.56 -13.79
C LYS A 214 12.48 76.23 -13.59
N SER A 215 12.94 75.16 -14.22
CA SER A 215 14.32 75.03 -14.70
C SER A 215 14.32 75.04 -16.23
N PRO A 216 15.42 75.47 -16.84
CA PRO A 216 16.18 74.59 -17.73
C PRO A 216 17.32 73.92 -16.96
#